data_AF-A0A810AEW5-F1
#
_entry.id   AF-A0A810AEW5-F1
#
_cell.length_a   1.000
_cell.length_b   1.000
_cell.length_c   1.000
_cell.angle_alpha   90.00
_cell.angle_beta   90.00
_cell.angle_gamma   90.00
#
_symmetry.space_group_name_H-M   'P 1'
#
loop_
_entity.id
_entity.type
_entity.pdbx_description
1 polymer ?
#
loop_
_entity_poly.entity_id
_entity_poly.type
_entity_poly.pdbx_seq_one_letter_code
_entity_poly.pdbx_strand_id
1 'polypeptide(L)'
;MTIGEFPSNAPTKLCTTCGALMPNSAIKCTKCDSFQNWHNRIAVSTTVLALLTALVSVAGATLPNLWSWYRSGNSHVSVSFAHDDDEGGIFLVATNDGDRIGSIARVSVDFTAKDTPYSFAAVLDPQSSPSIEPGKSQKIRYTIDVGTDLIPYSVNDVKGDCSLHIEVREFSGARTSNISRKCSDLRPLDFGTK
;
A
#
# COMPACT_ATOMS: atom_id res chain seq x y z
N MET A 1 64.47 13.19 -33.14
CA MET A 1 63.21 12.88 -33.83
C MET A 1 62.74 14.15 -34.53
N THR A 2 62.85 14.16 -35.85
CA THR A 2 62.55 15.29 -36.72
C THR A 2 61.05 15.59 -36.73
N ILE A 3 60.75 16.88 -36.73
CA ILE A 3 59.42 17.46 -36.78
C ILE A 3 58.87 17.10 -38.16
N GLY A 4 57.84 16.25 -38.22
CA GLY A 4 57.18 15.93 -39.49
C GLY A 4 56.56 17.21 -40.06
N GLU A 5 57.16 17.75 -41.13
CA GLU A 5 56.55 18.79 -41.94
C GLU A 5 55.23 18.23 -42.50
N PHE A 6 54.13 18.89 -42.16
CA PHE A 6 52.84 18.58 -42.75
C PHE A 6 52.90 18.91 -44.26
N PRO A 7 52.37 18.05 -45.15
CA PRO A 7 52.32 18.35 -46.57
C PRO A 7 51.59 19.67 -46.80
N SER A 8 52.19 20.57 -47.59
CA SER A 8 51.81 21.98 -47.77
C SER A 8 50.38 22.24 -48.30
N ASN A 9 49.64 21.18 -48.65
CA ASN A 9 48.30 21.24 -49.22
C ASN A 9 47.21 20.58 -48.34
N ALA A 10 47.53 20.11 -47.13
CA ALA A 10 46.52 19.54 -46.23
C ALA A 10 45.86 20.64 -45.39
N PRO A 11 44.53 20.71 -45.29
CA PRO A 11 43.87 21.66 -44.39
C PRO A 11 44.32 21.40 -42.95
N THR A 12 44.82 22.43 -42.29
CA THR A 12 45.29 22.40 -40.89
C THR A 12 44.39 23.22 -39.99
N LYS A 13 44.31 22.83 -38.71
CA LYS A 13 43.66 23.59 -37.64
C LYS A 13 44.59 23.72 -36.44
N LEU A 14 44.32 24.69 -35.56
CA LEU A 14 45.02 24.83 -34.29
C LEU A 14 44.33 24.00 -33.20
N CYS A 15 45.11 23.40 -32.32
CA CYS A 15 44.62 22.78 -31.10
C CYS A 15 43.99 23.84 -30.17
N THR A 16 42.77 23.62 -29.70
CA THR A 16 42.06 24.54 -28.79
C THR A 16 42.66 24.59 -27.39
N THR A 17 43.49 23.62 -27.01
CA THR A 17 44.10 23.53 -25.67
C THR A 17 45.51 24.09 -25.62
N CYS A 18 46.37 23.79 -26.61
CA CYS A 18 47.78 24.16 -26.59
C CYS A 18 48.25 25.00 -27.78
N GLY A 19 47.37 25.28 -28.76
CA GLY A 19 47.71 26.10 -29.93
C GLY A 19 48.61 25.43 -30.97
N ALA A 20 48.97 24.14 -30.81
CA ALA A 20 49.80 23.44 -31.79
C ALA A 20 49.06 23.23 -33.13
N LEU A 21 49.80 23.30 -34.24
CA LEU A 21 49.29 23.02 -35.58
C LEU A 21 48.98 21.52 -35.73
N MET A 22 47.78 21.19 -36.24
CA MET A 22 47.31 19.83 -36.40
C MET A 22 46.58 19.64 -37.75
N PRO A 23 46.55 18.42 -38.31
CA PRO A 23 45.68 18.10 -39.44
C PRO A 23 44.21 18.36 -39.10
N ASN A 24 43.42 18.88 -40.05
CA ASN A 24 42.02 19.20 -39.81
C ASN A 24 41.18 17.97 -39.38
N SER A 25 41.51 16.78 -39.91
CA SER A 25 40.89 15.50 -39.56
C SER A 25 41.35 14.90 -38.23
N ALA A 26 42.39 15.45 -37.58
CA ALA A 26 42.89 14.90 -36.33
C ALA A 26 41.90 15.17 -35.17
N ILE A 27 41.56 14.10 -34.45
CA ILE A 27 40.64 14.14 -33.29
C ILE A 27 41.42 14.32 -31.98
N LYS A 28 42.71 13.95 -31.94
CA LYS A 28 43.57 14.03 -30.75
C LYS A 28 44.87 14.77 -31.08
N CYS A 29 45.29 15.68 -30.20
CA CYS A 29 46.56 16.40 -30.33
C CYS A 29 47.73 15.50 -29.96
N THR A 30 48.74 15.38 -30.82
CA THR A 30 49.97 14.62 -30.54
C THR A 30 50.95 15.37 -29.65
N LYS A 31 50.74 16.67 -29.40
CA LYS A 31 51.61 17.51 -28.56
C LYS A 31 51.17 17.58 -27.10
N CYS A 32 49.87 17.60 -26.83
CA CYS A 32 49.33 17.74 -25.47
C CYS A 32 48.30 16.66 -25.12
N ASP A 33 48.14 15.63 -25.95
CA ASP A 33 47.18 14.53 -25.82
C ASP A 33 45.70 14.93 -25.68
N SER A 34 45.37 16.21 -25.85
CA SER A 34 44.02 16.74 -25.72
C SER A 34 43.13 16.32 -26.89
N PHE A 35 41.93 15.85 -26.58
CA PHE A 35 40.90 15.56 -27.57
C PHE A 35 40.23 16.86 -28.05
N GLN A 36 40.04 16.96 -29.36
CA GLN A 36 39.49 18.14 -30.05
C GLN A 36 38.03 17.92 -30.48
N ASN A 37 37.37 16.88 -29.95
CA ASN A 37 35.98 16.53 -30.22
C ASN A 37 35.03 17.13 -29.16
N TRP A 38 33.72 16.95 -29.37
CA TRP A 38 32.68 17.40 -28.46
C TRP A 38 32.80 16.83 -27.02
N HIS A 39 33.51 15.71 -26.83
CA HIS A 39 33.78 15.15 -25.50
C HIS A 39 34.62 16.09 -24.62
N ASN A 40 35.43 16.99 -25.19
CA ASN A 40 36.14 18.02 -24.41
C ASN A 40 35.21 19.15 -23.90
N ARG A 41 33.97 19.23 -24.41
CA ARG A 41 32.95 20.14 -23.87
C ARG A 41 32.22 19.56 -22.65
N ILE A 42 32.32 18.25 -22.44
CA ILE A 42 31.86 17.60 -21.22
C ILE A 42 33.11 17.37 -20.38
N ALA A 43 33.59 18.44 -19.76
CA ALA A 43 34.56 18.32 -18.67
C ALA A 43 33.84 17.67 -17.49
N VAL A 44 33.71 16.34 -17.51
CA VAL A 44 33.33 15.56 -16.33
C VAL A 44 34.51 15.66 -15.38
N SER A 45 34.61 16.81 -14.71
CA SER A 45 35.59 17.02 -13.66
C SER A 45 35.38 15.92 -12.62
N THR A 46 36.48 15.46 -12.02
CA THR A 46 36.44 14.52 -10.88
C THR A 46 35.46 15.01 -9.80
N THR A 47 35.30 16.32 -9.67
CA THR A 47 34.30 16.97 -8.81
C THR A 47 32.85 16.66 -9.20
N VAL A 48 32.51 16.72 -10.50
CA VAL A 48 31.15 16.44 -10.99
C VAL A 48 30.81 14.96 -10.79
N LEU A 49 31.78 14.08 -11.05
CA LEU A 49 31.61 12.66 -10.82
C LEU A 49 31.41 12.35 -9.33
N ALA A 50 32.21 12.98 -8.45
CA ALA A 50 32.09 12.86 -7.00
C ALA A 50 30.74 13.39 -6.47
N LEU A 51 30.22 14.48 -7.05
CA LEU A 51 28.91 15.01 -6.69
C LEU A 51 27.77 14.09 -7.15
N LEU A 52 27.88 13.51 -8.35
CA LEU A 52 26.89 12.55 -8.84
C LEU A 52 26.89 11.26 -8.03
N THR A 53 28.06 10.72 -7.69
CA THR A 53 28.13 9.52 -6.84
C THR A 53 27.62 9.79 -5.43
N ALA A 54 27.93 10.96 -4.86
CA ALA A 54 27.37 11.39 -3.58
C ALA A 54 25.83 11.52 -3.65
N LEU A 55 25.30 12.14 -4.71
CA LEU A 55 23.86 12.28 -4.92
C LEU A 55 23.17 10.92 -5.04
N VAL A 56 23.71 10.00 -5.85
CA VAL A 56 23.16 8.65 -6.01
C VAL A 56 23.20 7.88 -4.68
N SER A 57 24.27 8.03 -3.90
CA SER A 57 24.38 7.40 -2.58
C SER A 57 23.33 7.92 -1.61
N VAL A 58 23.10 9.24 -1.56
CA VAL A 58 22.08 9.85 -0.71
C VAL A 58 20.67 9.50 -1.20
N ALA A 59 20.43 9.54 -2.51
CA ALA A 59 19.15 9.19 -3.12
C ALA A 59 18.80 7.72 -2.86
N GLY A 60 19.76 6.79 -3.01
CA GLY A 60 19.54 5.37 -2.73
C GLY A 60 19.10 5.09 -1.29
N ALA A 61 19.62 5.84 -0.32
CA ALA A 61 19.21 5.72 1.08
C ALA A 61 17.88 6.41 1.41
N THR A 62 17.53 7.48 0.69
CA THR A 62 16.36 8.33 1.01
C THR A 62 15.10 7.97 0.23
N LEU A 63 15.24 7.53 -1.02
CA LEU A 63 14.11 7.20 -1.90
C LEU A 63 13.14 6.15 -1.34
N PRO A 64 13.59 5.05 -0.69
CA PRO A 64 12.66 4.06 -0.14
C PRO A 64 11.76 4.64 0.96
N ASN A 65 12.31 5.52 1.81
CA ASN A 65 11.58 6.13 2.92
C ASN A 65 10.63 7.24 2.45
N LEU A 66 11.00 7.99 1.41
CA LEU A 66 10.10 8.97 0.78
C LEU A 66 8.98 8.27 -0.01
N TRP A 67 9.28 7.15 -0.65
CA TRP A 67 8.29 6.34 -1.36
C TRP A 67 7.30 5.69 -0.40
N SER A 68 7.79 5.13 0.71
CA SER A 68 6.91 4.62 1.76
C SER A 68 6.06 5.74 2.33
N TRP A 69 6.61 6.92 2.63
CA TRP A 69 5.82 8.08 3.09
C TRP A 69 4.74 8.53 2.09
N TYR A 70 5.02 8.52 0.78
CA TYR A 70 4.05 8.90 -0.25
C TYR A 70 2.94 7.86 -0.46
N ARG A 71 3.23 6.56 -0.29
CA ARG A 71 2.20 5.50 -0.28
C ARG A 71 1.57 5.28 1.10
N SER A 72 2.20 5.79 2.15
CA SER A 72 1.83 5.58 3.54
C SER A 72 0.70 6.52 3.91
N GLY A 73 -0.48 5.97 4.13
CA GLY A 73 -1.61 6.83 4.43
C GLY A 73 -2.86 6.09 4.88
N ASN A 74 -3.05 4.85 4.47
CA ASN A 74 -4.36 4.22 4.59
C ASN A 74 -4.22 2.84 5.23
N SER A 75 -4.99 2.62 6.30
CA SER A 75 -5.42 1.27 6.64
C SER A 75 -6.34 0.78 5.51
N HIS A 76 -6.16 -0.47 5.09
CA HIS A 76 -7.06 -1.11 4.15
C HIS A 76 -7.58 -2.38 4.80
N VAL A 77 -8.63 -2.22 5.60
CA VAL A 77 -9.18 -3.35 6.36
C VAL A 77 -10.32 -3.96 5.57
N SER A 78 -10.12 -5.20 5.14
CA SER A 78 -11.17 -6.04 4.60
C SER A 78 -11.69 -6.94 5.71
N VAL A 79 -13.02 -7.11 5.79
CA VAL A 79 -13.65 -7.97 6.78
C VAL A 79 -14.48 -9.03 6.08
N SER A 80 -14.34 -10.26 6.53
CA SER A 80 -15.06 -11.42 6.01
C SER A 80 -15.68 -12.21 7.16
N PHE A 81 -16.84 -12.82 6.90
CA PHE A 81 -17.45 -13.77 7.82
C PHE A 81 -16.69 -15.10 7.75
N ALA A 82 -16.23 -15.62 8.89
CA ALA A 82 -15.55 -16.91 8.96
C ALA A 82 -16.50 -18.03 9.35
N HIS A 83 -17.06 -17.96 10.55
CA HIS A 83 -18.05 -18.92 11.04
C HIS A 83 -18.79 -18.35 12.26
N ASP A 84 -19.82 -19.06 12.68
CA ASP A 84 -20.59 -18.89 13.90
C ASP A 84 -20.27 -19.97 14.95
N ASP A 85 -20.62 -19.73 16.21
CA ASP A 85 -20.60 -20.73 17.28
C ASP A 85 -21.99 -20.96 17.88
N ASP A 86 -22.09 -22.01 18.70
CA ASP A 86 -23.34 -22.41 19.36
C ASP A 86 -23.67 -21.54 20.60
N GLU A 87 -22.80 -20.58 20.96
CA GLU A 87 -23.00 -19.66 22.10
C GLU A 87 -23.54 -18.29 21.66
N GLY A 88 -23.93 -18.11 20.39
CA GLY A 88 -24.41 -16.83 19.87
C GLY A 88 -23.30 -15.90 19.37
N GLY A 89 -22.08 -16.43 19.19
CA GLY A 89 -20.93 -15.72 18.69
C GLY A 89 -20.77 -15.81 17.17
N ILE A 90 -20.41 -14.68 16.55
CA ILE A 90 -19.97 -14.58 15.16
C ILE A 90 -18.47 -14.28 15.15
N PHE A 91 -17.75 -15.05 14.34
CA PHE A 91 -16.34 -14.81 14.07
C PHE A 91 -16.15 -14.12 12.72
N LEU A 92 -15.56 -12.94 12.79
CA LEU A 92 -15.13 -12.18 11.63
C LEU A 92 -13.61 -12.32 11.48
N VAL A 93 -13.14 -12.43 10.25
CA VAL A 93 -11.71 -12.31 9.92
C VAL A 93 -11.50 -10.96 9.28
N ALA A 94 -10.70 -10.14 9.95
CA ALA A 94 -10.31 -8.83 9.50
C ALA A 94 -8.84 -8.87 9.06
N THR A 95 -8.60 -8.44 7.82
CA THR A 95 -7.27 -8.40 7.20
C THR A 95 -6.93 -6.97 6.85
N ASN A 96 -5.80 -6.48 7.36
CA ASN A 96 -5.32 -5.14 7.08
C ASN A 96 -4.12 -5.19 6.12
N ASP A 97 -4.37 -4.92 4.85
CA ASP A 97 -3.33 -4.84 3.81
C ASP A 97 -2.69 -3.45 3.71
N GLY A 98 -3.12 -2.53 4.59
CA GLY A 98 -2.60 -1.18 4.69
C GLY A 98 -1.30 -1.08 5.48
N ASP A 99 -0.79 0.14 5.56
CA ASP A 99 0.47 0.47 6.26
C ASP A 99 0.25 1.07 7.66
N ARG A 100 -1.02 1.28 8.04
CA ARG A 100 -1.45 1.85 9.33
C ARG A 100 -2.46 0.95 10.01
N ILE A 101 -2.56 1.08 11.34
CA ILE A 101 -3.56 0.36 12.13
C ILE A 101 -4.98 0.73 11.66
N GLY A 102 -5.85 -0.27 11.58
CA GLY A 102 -7.28 -0.08 11.37
C GLY A 102 -8.07 -0.69 12.52
N SER A 103 -9.34 -0.35 12.65
CA SER A 103 -10.18 -0.92 13.71
C SER A 103 -11.61 -1.16 13.24
N ILE A 104 -12.27 -2.19 13.78
CA ILE A 104 -13.71 -2.35 13.63
C ILE A 104 -14.39 -1.53 14.72
N ALA A 105 -15.20 -0.56 14.32
CA ALA A 105 -15.90 0.36 15.23
C ALA A 105 -17.25 -0.18 15.68
N ARG A 106 -18.00 -0.80 14.76
CA ARG A 106 -19.33 -1.33 15.05
C ARG A 106 -19.63 -2.52 14.15
N VAL A 107 -20.31 -3.50 14.72
CA VAL A 107 -20.93 -4.59 13.97
C VAL A 107 -22.40 -4.59 14.35
N SER A 108 -23.29 -4.61 13.37
CA SER A 108 -24.72 -4.84 13.59
C SER A 108 -25.25 -5.87 12.62
N VAL A 109 -26.33 -6.54 13.01
CA VAL A 109 -27.04 -7.50 12.19
C VAL A 109 -28.46 -7.00 11.97
N ASP A 110 -28.87 -6.97 10.70
CA ASP A 110 -30.20 -6.57 10.28
C ASP A 110 -30.90 -7.77 9.65
N PHE A 111 -32.12 -8.05 10.09
CA PHE A 111 -32.94 -9.14 9.55
C PHE A 111 -34.43 -8.87 9.73
N THR A 112 -35.27 -9.71 9.14
CA THR A 112 -36.73 -9.58 9.23
C THR A 112 -37.35 -10.83 9.83
N ALA A 113 -38.19 -10.67 10.86
CA ALA A 113 -38.96 -11.73 11.50
C ALA A 113 -40.46 -11.41 11.39
N LYS A 114 -41.27 -12.32 10.80
CA LYS A 114 -42.70 -12.08 10.48
C LYS A 114 -42.98 -10.67 9.94
N ASP A 115 -42.25 -10.30 8.89
CA ASP A 115 -42.39 -9.00 8.21
C ASP A 115 -42.03 -7.76 9.06
N THR A 116 -41.46 -7.95 10.25
CA THR A 116 -40.93 -6.88 11.11
C THR A 116 -39.41 -6.83 11.02
N PRO A 117 -38.80 -5.70 10.61
CA PRO A 117 -37.35 -5.56 10.57
C PRO A 117 -36.78 -5.35 11.97
N TYR A 118 -35.66 -6.01 12.24
CA TYR A 118 -34.89 -5.91 13.47
C TYR A 118 -33.44 -5.56 13.16
N SER A 119 -32.81 -4.80 14.06
CA SER A 119 -31.40 -4.45 13.99
C SER A 119 -30.78 -4.58 15.38
N PHE A 120 -29.76 -5.42 15.51
CA PHE A 120 -29.05 -5.64 16.77
C PHE A 120 -27.57 -5.30 16.63
N ALA A 121 -27.04 -4.57 17.60
CA ALA A 121 -25.60 -4.32 17.68
C ALA A 121 -24.91 -5.53 18.30
N ALA A 122 -23.84 -6.00 17.67
CA ALA A 122 -23.01 -7.06 18.23
C ALA A 122 -21.99 -6.46 19.21
N VAL A 123 -21.76 -7.15 20.31
CA VAL A 123 -20.83 -6.79 21.38
C VAL A 123 -19.51 -7.50 21.13
N LEU A 124 -18.39 -6.77 21.20
CA LEU A 124 -17.06 -7.36 21.05
C LEU A 124 -16.76 -8.27 22.26
N ASP A 125 -16.26 -9.49 21.98
CA ASP A 125 -15.80 -10.39 23.04
C ASP A 125 -14.60 -9.78 23.79
N PRO A 126 -14.58 -9.78 25.14
CA PRO A 126 -13.50 -9.16 25.93
C PRO A 126 -12.09 -9.70 25.64
N GLN A 127 -11.96 -10.91 25.11
CA GLN A 127 -10.68 -11.51 24.73
C GLN A 127 -10.24 -11.12 23.32
N SER A 128 -11.10 -10.47 22.54
CA SER A 128 -10.82 -10.03 21.18
C SER A 128 -10.40 -8.55 21.14
N SER A 129 -9.46 -8.22 20.25
CA SER A 129 -9.09 -6.83 19.96
C SER A 129 -9.82 -6.35 18.70
N PRO A 130 -10.44 -5.15 18.70
CA PRO A 130 -11.06 -4.60 17.51
C PRO A 130 -10.03 -4.00 16.54
N SER A 131 -8.78 -3.83 16.98
CA SER A 131 -7.70 -3.20 16.21
C SER A 131 -6.88 -4.24 15.45
N ILE A 132 -6.58 -3.95 14.18
CA ILE A 132 -5.84 -4.82 13.27
C ILE A 132 -4.57 -4.11 12.81
N GLU A 133 -3.43 -4.69 13.18
CA GLU A 133 -2.11 -4.19 12.78
C GLU A 133 -1.85 -4.31 11.27
N PRO A 134 -0.99 -3.45 10.69
CA PRO A 134 -0.57 -3.53 9.29
C PRO A 134 -0.03 -4.92 8.91
N GLY A 135 -0.48 -5.45 7.76
CA GLY A 135 -0.04 -6.74 7.23
C GLY A 135 -0.49 -7.95 8.04
N LYS A 136 -1.40 -7.79 9.02
CA LYS A 136 -1.94 -8.88 9.82
C LYS A 136 -3.38 -9.20 9.47
N SER A 137 -3.73 -10.46 9.65
CA SER A 137 -5.09 -10.95 9.68
C SER A 137 -5.40 -11.44 11.08
N GLN A 138 -6.53 -11.01 11.64
CA GLN A 138 -6.97 -11.43 12.96
C GLN A 138 -8.42 -11.89 12.92
N LYS A 139 -8.69 -12.95 13.69
CA LYS A 139 -10.03 -13.44 13.96
C LYS A 139 -10.58 -12.72 15.19
N ILE A 140 -11.75 -12.12 15.06
CA ILE A 140 -12.39 -11.28 16.06
C ILE A 140 -13.79 -11.86 16.32
N ARG A 141 -14.12 -12.10 17.59
CA ARG A 141 -15.42 -12.63 18.00
C ARG A 141 -16.34 -11.49 18.44
N TYR A 142 -17.57 -11.52 17.96
CA TYR A 142 -18.66 -10.64 18.39
C TYR A 142 -19.83 -11.50 18.84
N THR A 143 -20.47 -11.14 19.94
CA THR A 143 -21.69 -11.79 20.44
C THR A 143 -22.88 -10.91 20.17
N ILE A 144 -23.97 -11.48 19.66
CA ILE A 144 -25.21 -10.74 19.44
C ILE A 144 -26.14 -11.04 20.63
N ASP A 145 -26.43 -10.02 21.42
CA ASP A 145 -27.47 -10.12 22.45
C ASP A 145 -28.78 -9.61 21.86
N VAL A 146 -29.67 -10.55 21.54
CA VAL A 146 -31.03 -10.26 21.05
C VAL A 146 -32.02 -9.99 22.20
N GLY A 147 -31.57 -10.11 23.45
CA GLY A 147 -32.36 -9.84 24.64
C GLY A 147 -33.68 -10.60 24.66
N THR A 148 -34.74 -9.90 25.09
CA THR A 148 -36.11 -10.43 25.18
C THR A 148 -36.96 -10.13 23.95
N ASP A 149 -36.45 -9.31 23.02
CA ASP A 149 -37.23 -8.74 21.91
C ASP A 149 -37.69 -9.81 20.91
N LEU A 150 -37.01 -10.96 20.91
CA LEU A 150 -37.27 -12.06 20.00
C LEU A 150 -37.87 -13.31 20.65
N ILE A 151 -38.13 -13.29 21.96
CA ILE A 151 -38.83 -14.37 22.68
C ILE A 151 -40.14 -14.83 22.00
N PRO A 152 -40.98 -13.95 21.40
CA PRO A 152 -42.22 -14.40 20.78
C PRO A 152 -42.05 -15.01 19.37
N TYR A 153 -40.83 -15.08 18.82
CA TYR A 153 -40.55 -15.58 17.47
C TYR A 153 -39.81 -16.92 17.51
N SER A 154 -40.19 -17.84 16.62
CA SER A 154 -39.43 -19.05 16.35
C SER A 154 -38.27 -18.75 15.39
N VAL A 155 -37.20 -19.54 15.44
CA VAL A 155 -36.12 -19.49 14.43
C VAL A 155 -36.67 -19.62 13.00
N ASN A 156 -37.77 -20.36 12.82
CA ASN A 156 -38.44 -20.52 11.52
C ASN A 156 -39.20 -19.27 11.04
N ASP A 157 -39.43 -18.30 11.91
CA ASP A 157 -40.12 -17.05 11.61
C ASP A 157 -39.18 -16.00 10.97
N VAL A 158 -37.87 -16.22 11.05
CA VAL A 158 -36.85 -15.43 10.38
C VAL A 158 -36.63 -15.99 8.98
N LYS A 159 -36.98 -15.20 7.97
CA LYS A 159 -36.88 -15.59 6.57
C LYS A 159 -36.10 -14.56 5.77
N GLY A 160 -35.36 -15.05 4.77
CA GLY A 160 -34.60 -14.22 3.86
C GLY A 160 -33.13 -14.06 4.26
N ASP A 161 -32.57 -12.92 3.88
CA ASP A 161 -31.16 -12.62 4.06
C ASP A 161 -30.94 -11.74 5.30
N CYS A 162 -29.97 -12.14 6.12
CA CYS A 162 -29.41 -11.39 7.23
C CYS A 162 -28.24 -10.57 6.70
N SER A 163 -28.26 -9.27 6.99
CA SER A 163 -27.21 -8.33 6.56
C SER A 163 -26.37 -7.94 7.76
N LEU A 164 -25.09 -8.29 7.73
CA LEU A 164 -24.08 -7.83 8.68
C LEU A 164 -23.52 -6.51 8.20
N HIS A 165 -23.72 -5.46 8.99
CA HIS A 165 -23.19 -4.12 8.77
C HIS A 165 -21.97 -3.92 9.66
N ILE A 166 -20.80 -3.83 9.04
CA ILE A 166 -19.52 -3.73 9.74
C ILE A 166 -18.93 -2.35 9.43
N GLU A 167 -18.93 -1.47 10.42
CA GLU A 167 -18.27 -0.18 10.36
C GLU A 167 -16.79 -0.35 10.70
N VAL A 168 -15.94 -0.14 9.71
CA VAL A 168 -14.49 -0.10 9.83
C VAL A 168 -14.06 1.35 9.94
N ARG A 169 -13.25 1.67 10.94
CA ARG A 169 -12.53 2.94 11.05
C ARG A 169 -11.13 2.78 10.48
N GLU A 170 -10.91 3.45 9.36
CA GLU A 170 -9.62 3.63 8.72
C GLU A 170 -9.11 5.06 8.99
N PHE A 171 -7.82 5.30 8.75
CA PHE A 171 -7.23 6.63 8.92
C PHE A 171 -7.91 7.69 8.02
N SER A 172 -8.32 7.30 6.82
CA SER A 172 -9.02 8.15 5.85
C SER A 172 -10.48 8.42 6.18
N GLY A 173 -11.07 7.71 7.15
CA GLY A 173 -12.47 7.85 7.54
C GLY A 173 -13.13 6.51 7.89
N ALA A 174 -14.43 6.57 8.18
CA ALA A 174 -15.23 5.38 8.40
C ALA A 174 -15.71 4.80 7.06
N ARG A 175 -15.60 3.48 6.92
CA ARG A 175 -16.11 2.71 5.78
C ARG A 175 -17.01 1.61 6.30
N THR A 176 -18.15 1.40 5.65
CA THR A 176 -19.05 0.29 5.97
C THR A 176 -18.83 -0.86 4.99
N SER A 177 -18.68 -2.07 5.52
CA SER A 177 -18.71 -3.33 4.77
C SER A 177 -20.01 -4.04 5.09
N ASN A 178 -20.76 -4.42 4.06
CA ASN A 178 -22.02 -5.14 4.21
C ASN A 178 -21.82 -6.57 3.72
N ILE A 179 -22.11 -7.54 4.58
CA ILE A 179 -22.06 -8.96 4.24
C ILE A 179 -23.48 -9.50 4.36
N SER A 180 -24.06 -9.90 3.24
CA SER A 180 -25.38 -10.53 3.20
C SER A 180 -25.25 -12.05 3.16
N ARG A 181 -25.99 -12.75 4.01
CA ARG A 181 -26.05 -14.21 4.12
C ARG A 181 -27.48 -14.65 4.39
N LYS A 182 -27.84 -15.89 4.08
CA LYS A 182 -29.15 -16.41 4.50
C LYS A 182 -29.20 -16.48 6.02
N CYS A 183 -30.29 -16.03 6.62
CA CYS A 183 -30.46 -16.11 8.07
C CYS A 183 -30.43 -17.56 8.58
N SER A 184 -30.82 -18.53 7.76
CA SER A 184 -30.72 -19.96 8.08
C SER A 184 -29.29 -20.44 8.33
N ASP A 185 -28.30 -19.73 7.79
CA ASP A 185 -26.89 -20.10 7.87
C ASP A 185 -26.21 -19.46 9.08
N LEU A 186 -26.95 -18.64 9.85
CA LEU A 186 -26.49 -17.99 11.08
C LEU A 186 -27.16 -18.67 12.28
N ARG A 187 -26.48 -19.64 12.90
CA ARG A 187 -26.91 -20.25 14.17
C ARG A 187 -26.95 -19.31 15.39
N PRO A 188 -26.27 -18.15 15.45
CA PRO A 188 -26.36 -17.25 16.61
C PRO A 188 -27.78 -16.71 16.87
N LEU A 189 -28.69 -16.89 15.92
CA LEU A 189 -30.08 -16.51 16.01
C LEU A 189 -30.96 -17.63 16.60
N ASP A 190 -30.39 -18.65 17.23
CA ASP A 190 -31.17 -19.62 18.01
C ASP A 190 -31.75 -18.90 19.24
N PHE A 191 -33.00 -18.42 19.11
CA PHE A 191 -33.67 -17.46 19.99
C PHE A 191 -34.05 -17.99 21.39
N GLY A 192 -33.24 -18.88 21.95
CA GLY A 192 -33.42 -19.43 23.28
C GLY A 192 -34.09 -20.79 23.26
N THR A 193 -33.27 -21.83 23.38
CA THR A 193 -33.50 -22.79 24.45
C THR A 193 -32.42 -22.54 25.51
N LYS A 194 -32.73 -21.67 26.49
CA LYS A 194 -32.12 -21.78 27.81
C LYS A 194 -32.93 -22.77 28.63
#